data_AF-A0A7S1XL60-F1
#
_entry.id   AF-A0A7S1XL60-F1
#
_cell.length_a   1.000
_cell.length_b   1.000
_cell.length_c   1.000
_cell.angle_alpha   90.00
_cell.angle_beta   90.00
_cell.angle_gamma   90.00
#
_symmetry.space_group_name_H-M   'P 1'
#
loop_
_entity.id
_entity.type
_entity.pdbx_description
1 polymer ?
#
loop_
_entity_poly.entity_id
_entity_poly.type
_entity_poly.pdbx_seq_one_letter_code
_entity_poly.pdbx_strand_id
1 'polypeptide(L)'
;EKDFIFWHVVGCCRQSTSIRAMLRRLMVELKAHFELSRDVASTEEQLCWDLPRFLEAAARKGRVIIAIDGINRLEAESGEGGLKWLPLSTPPNCRLVVSTTLPTCAADLSFTMEELETRGDYEDGMTVRNMRVISELLRRKWKMVEVKPVPADYQTLIVEEYMKLTLDVVLQTEAAAKAAEAAEKGTVGSNTFITAVDDVVDEEEGPVAAPMEER
;
A
#
# COMPACT_ATOMS: atom_id res chain seq x y z
N GLU A 1 17.80 19.28 -1.34
CA GLU A 1 17.74 17.97 -0.65
C GLU A 1 16.80 17.07 -1.44
N LYS A 2 17.08 15.76 -1.54
CA LYS A 2 16.19 14.82 -2.25
C LYS A 2 15.15 14.31 -1.24
N ASP A 3 13.89 14.70 -1.41
CA ASP A 3 12.76 14.22 -0.61
C ASP A 3 12.23 12.92 -1.24
N PHE A 4 12.09 11.87 -0.43
CA PHE A 4 11.56 10.58 -0.85
C PHE A 4 10.28 10.27 -0.08
N ILE A 5 9.20 10.00 -0.80
CA ILE A 5 7.91 9.63 -0.21
C ILE A 5 7.53 8.25 -0.75
N PHE A 6 7.42 7.29 0.15
CA PHE A 6 6.91 5.97 -0.14
C PHE A 6 5.53 5.82 0.46
N TRP A 7 4.56 5.40 -0.34
CA TRP A 7 3.23 5.04 0.15
C TRP A 7 2.90 3.60 -0.25
N HIS A 8 2.21 2.90 0.65
CA HIS A 8 1.78 1.52 0.42
C HIS A 8 0.41 1.31 1.05
N VAL A 9 -0.55 0.89 0.24
CA VAL A 9 -1.89 0.51 0.69
C VAL A 9 -1.99 -1.00 0.73
N VAL A 10 -2.26 -1.53 1.92
CA VAL A 10 -2.34 -2.97 2.16
C VAL A 10 -3.76 -3.46 1.87
N GLY A 11 -3.86 -4.46 1.00
CA GLY A 11 -5.14 -5.12 0.66
C GLY A 11 -5.73 -4.72 -0.69
N CYS A 12 -5.02 -3.96 -1.52
CA CYS A 12 -5.42 -3.71 -2.92
C CYS A 12 -5.17 -4.94 -3.82
N CYS A 13 -4.18 -5.77 -3.50
CA CYS A 13 -3.88 -7.02 -4.22
C CYS A 13 -3.26 -8.07 -3.28
N ARG A 14 -3.26 -9.35 -3.67
CA ARG A 14 -2.64 -10.43 -2.88
C ARG A 14 -1.17 -10.19 -2.56
N GLN A 15 -0.42 -9.57 -3.47
CA GLN A 15 0.99 -9.25 -3.24
C GLN A 15 1.16 -8.07 -2.26
N SER A 16 0.17 -7.18 -2.14
CA SER A 16 0.23 -6.02 -1.24
C SER A 16 0.14 -6.40 0.24
N THR A 17 -0.34 -7.60 0.56
CA THR A 17 -0.39 -8.12 1.93
C THR A 17 0.94 -8.72 2.35
N SER A 18 1.83 -9.08 1.43
CA SER A 18 3.12 -9.68 1.75
C SER A 18 4.12 -8.65 2.28
N ILE A 19 4.64 -8.89 3.48
CA ILE A 19 5.72 -8.08 4.07
C ILE A 19 6.97 -8.12 3.20
N ARG A 20 7.42 -9.31 2.76
CA ARG A 20 8.56 -9.47 1.84
C ARG A 20 8.44 -8.59 0.59
N ALA A 21 7.29 -8.64 -0.08
CA ALA A 21 7.08 -7.88 -1.32
C ALA A 21 7.14 -6.36 -1.07
N MET A 22 6.48 -5.89 -0.01
CA MET A 22 6.49 -4.49 0.40
C MET A 22 7.89 -4.00 0.76
N LEU A 23 8.62 -4.73 1.60
CA LEU A 23 9.97 -4.37 2.03
C LEU A 23 10.96 -4.35 0.87
N ARG A 24 10.89 -5.35 -0.01
CA ARG A 24 11.75 -5.41 -1.20
C ARG A 24 11.50 -4.20 -2.10
N ARG A 25 10.24 -3.85 -2.35
CA ARG A 25 9.86 -2.68 -3.14
C ARG A 25 10.41 -1.38 -2.51
N LEU A 26 10.18 -1.18 -1.21
CA LEU A 26 10.72 -0.04 -0.47
C LEU A 26 12.25 0.07 -0.59
N MET A 27 12.98 -1.03 -0.41
CA MET A 27 14.45 -1.01 -0.50
C MET A 27 14.96 -0.76 -1.90
N VAL A 28 14.31 -1.31 -2.93
CA VAL A 28 14.67 -1.07 -4.33
C VAL A 28 14.44 0.40 -4.69
N GLU A 29 13.30 0.97 -4.30
CA GLU A 29 13.00 2.39 -4.53
C GLU A 29 13.98 3.30 -3.77
N LEU A 30 14.30 3.00 -2.51
CA LEU A 30 15.32 3.72 -1.74
C LEU A 30 16.70 3.63 -2.40
N LYS A 31 17.09 2.43 -2.86
CA LYS A 31 18.36 2.20 -3.56
C LYS A 31 18.45 3.05 -4.82
N ALA A 32 17.41 3.05 -5.64
CA ALA A 32 17.35 3.79 -6.90
C ALA A 32 17.37 5.31 -6.66
N HIS A 33 16.55 5.80 -5.73
CA HIS A 33 16.40 7.24 -5.48
C HIS A 33 17.65 7.87 -4.85
N PHE A 34 18.27 7.17 -3.90
CA PHE A 34 19.44 7.64 -3.17
C PHE A 34 20.76 7.07 -3.69
N GLU A 35 20.76 6.31 -4.79
CA GLU A 35 21.95 5.68 -5.39
C GLU A 35 22.79 4.96 -4.32
N LEU A 36 22.14 4.04 -3.60
CA LEU A 36 22.79 3.27 -2.54
C LEU A 36 23.58 2.10 -3.16
N SER A 37 24.81 1.88 -2.70
CA SER A 37 25.67 0.79 -3.17
C SER A 37 25.33 -0.59 -2.58
N ARG A 38 24.35 -0.67 -1.68
CA ARG A 38 23.91 -1.92 -1.05
C ARG A 38 23.00 -2.73 -1.96
N ASP A 39 23.10 -4.04 -1.90
CA ASP A 39 22.19 -4.94 -2.59
C ASP A 39 20.95 -5.27 -1.75
N VAL A 40 19.85 -5.53 -2.45
CA VAL A 40 18.56 -5.83 -1.84
C VAL A 40 18.40 -7.34 -1.78
N ALA A 41 18.32 -7.87 -0.55
CA ALA A 41 18.13 -9.28 -0.29
C ALA A 41 16.84 -9.84 -0.90
N SER A 42 16.79 -11.16 -1.10
CA SER A 42 15.62 -11.87 -1.65
C SER A 42 14.68 -12.41 -0.58
N THR A 43 15.18 -12.74 0.61
CA THR A 43 14.40 -13.37 1.69
C THR A 43 13.80 -12.35 2.65
N GLU A 44 12.65 -12.69 3.24
CA GLU A 44 11.93 -11.80 4.17
C GLU A 44 12.78 -11.47 5.40
N GLU A 45 13.46 -12.46 5.99
CA GLU A 45 14.25 -12.26 7.20
C GLU A 45 15.40 -11.29 6.95
N GLN A 46 16.14 -11.46 5.85
CA GLN A 46 17.26 -10.59 5.51
C GLN A 46 16.77 -9.16 5.24
N LEU A 47 15.64 -8.99 4.56
CA LEU A 47 15.01 -7.68 4.37
C LEU A 47 14.65 -7.02 5.72
N CYS A 48 14.10 -7.77 6.67
CA CYS A 48 13.82 -7.24 8.00
C CYS A 48 15.10 -6.72 8.70
N TRP A 49 16.20 -7.47 8.60
CA TRP A 49 17.48 -7.11 9.22
C TRP A 49 18.19 -5.93 8.52
N ASP A 50 18.05 -5.81 7.21
CA ASP A 50 18.73 -4.77 6.45
C ASP A 50 17.97 -3.45 6.37
N LEU A 51 16.66 -3.44 6.62
CA LEU A 51 15.83 -2.24 6.55
C LEU A 51 16.38 -1.07 7.37
N PRO A 52 16.77 -1.22 8.66
CA PRO A 52 17.31 -0.11 9.44
C PRO A 52 18.54 0.53 8.80
N ARG A 53 19.43 -0.28 8.23
CA ARG A 53 20.67 0.17 7.57
C ARG A 53 20.38 0.90 6.26
N PHE A 54 19.38 0.47 5.51
CA PHE A 54 18.90 1.19 4.32
C PHE A 54 18.34 2.56 4.70
N LEU A 55 17.52 2.62 5.76
CA LEU A 55 16.96 3.88 6.24
C LEU A 55 18.04 4.84 6.75
N GLU A 56 19.05 4.35 7.46
CA GLU A 56 20.20 5.17 7.89
C GLU A 56 21.03 5.72 6.72
N ALA A 57 21.24 4.92 5.67
CA ALA A 57 21.94 5.37 4.48
C ALA A 57 21.12 6.41 3.70
N ALA A 58 19.82 6.19 3.56
CA ALA A 58 18.91 7.12 2.91
C ALA A 58 18.76 8.44 3.70
N ALA A 59 18.60 8.36 5.02
CA ALA A 59 18.45 9.51 5.91
C ALA A 59 19.67 10.45 5.95
N ARG A 60 20.86 9.93 5.59
CA ARG A 60 22.08 10.75 5.42
C ARG A 60 22.09 11.55 4.12
N LYS A 61 21.38 11.09 3.10
CA LYS A 61 21.34 11.73 1.77
C LYS A 61 20.13 12.65 1.60
N GLY A 62 19.04 12.43 2.34
CA GLY A 62 17.85 13.27 2.27
C GLY A 62 16.76 12.86 3.25
N ARG A 63 15.56 13.40 3.03
CA ARG A 63 14.38 13.16 3.87
C ARG A 63 13.59 11.98 3.33
N VAL A 64 13.19 11.08 4.21
CA VAL A 64 12.43 9.86 3.88
C VAL A 64 11.11 9.89 4.64
N ILE A 65 9.99 9.80 3.93
CA ILE A 65 8.65 9.66 4.50
C ILE A 65 8.07 8.36 3.98
N ILE A 66 7.61 7.50 4.89
CA ILE A 66 7.02 6.20 4.58
C ILE A 66 5.62 6.19 5.16
N ALA A 67 4.61 5.95 4.33
CA ALA A 67 3.21 5.85 4.69
C ALA A 67 2.70 4.44 4.38
N ILE A 68 2.19 3.73 5.38
CA ILE A 68 1.64 2.38 5.22
C ILE A 68 0.21 2.37 5.72
N ASP A 69 -0.74 2.13 4.83
CA ASP A 69 -2.15 2.05 5.15
C ASP A 69 -2.56 0.58 5.36
N GLY A 70 -3.14 0.26 6.53
CA GLY A 70 -3.64 -1.07 6.86
C GLY A 70 -2.56 -2.04 7.33
N ILE A 71 -1.65 -1.61 8.21
CA ILE A 71 -0.52 -2.44 8.69
C ILE A 71 -0.97 -3.77 9.31
N ASN A 72 -2.18 -3.82 9.86
CA ASN A 72 -2.79 -5.02 10.44
C ASN A 72 -3.18 -6.09 9.42
N ARG A 73 -3.22 -5.75 8.13
CA ARG A 73 -3.48 -6.67 7.02
C ARG A 73 -2.19 -7.26 6.43
N LEU A 74 -1.03 -6.88 6.95
CA LEU A 74 0.25 -7.43 6.49
C LEU A 74 0.45 -8.84 7.03
N GLU A 75 0.92 -9.71 6.15
CA GLU A 75 1.18 -11.12 6.41
C GLU A 75 2.68 -11.39 6.19
N ALA A 76 3.29 -11.99 7.21
CA ALA A 76 4.65 -12.53 7.15
C ALA A 76 4.63 -13.91 6.47
N GLU A 77 5.72 -14.29 5.81
CA GLU A 77 5.85 -15.64 5.23
C GLU A 77 5.77 -16.75 6.29
N SER A 78 6.20 -16.45 7.52
CA SER A 78 6.09 -17.37 8.66
C SER A 78 4.68 -17.49 9.24
N GLY A 79 3.71 -16.70 8.78
CA GLY A 79 2.35 -16.64 9.33
C GLY A 79 2.25 -15.96 10.70
N GLU A 80 3.37 -15.65 11.35
CA GLU A 80 3.40 -14.82 12.54
C GLU A 80 3.20 -13.35 12.14
N GLY A 81 1.95 -12.86 12.21
CA GLY A 81 1.58 -11.45 11.97
C GLY A 81 2.16 -10.49 13.02
N GLY A 82 3.48 -10.30 13.03
CA GLY A 82 4.22 -9.47 13.98
C GLY A 82 4.97 -8.31 13.32
N LEU A 83 5.16 -7.23 14.07
CA LEU A 83 5.91 -6.03 13.64
C LEU A 83 7.43 -6.19 13.80
N LYS A 84 7.98 -7.42 13.66
CA LYS A 84 9.42 -7.69 13.85
C LYS A 84 10.30 -6.94 12.84
N TRP A 85 9.79 -6.73 11.64
CA TRP A 85 10.46 -5.99 10.57
C TRP A 85 10.58 -4.49 10.85
N LEU A 86 9.71 -3.96 11.70
CA LEU A 86 9.64 -2.54 11.99
C LEU A 86 10.87 -2.16 12.84
N PRO A 87 11.65 -1.14 12.45
CA PRO A 87 12.81 -0.72 13.24
C PRO A 87 12.39 -0.17 14.61
N LEU A 88 13.20 -0.45 15.64
CA LEU A 88 12.97 0.07 17.00
C LEU A 88 13.28 1.57 17.12
N SER A 89 14.21 2.06 16.30
CA SER A 89 14.56 3.47 16.22
C SER A 89 14.61 3.88 14.75
N THR A 90 14.05 5.04 14.44
CA THR A 90 14.11 5.62 13.10
C THR A 90 15.14 6.75 13.09
N PRO A 91 15.94 6.88 12.02
CA PRO A 91 16.85 8.02 11.86
C PRO A 91 16.08 9.37 11.87
N PRO A 92 16.71 10.49 12.27
CA PRO A 92 16.01 11.78 12.43
C PRO A 92 15.35 12.31 11.15
N ASN A 93 15.91 11.99 9.99
CA ASN A 93 15.37 12.40 8.67
C ASN A 93 14.40 11.38 8.07
N CYS A 94 14.03 10.34 8.82
CA CYS A 94 13.08 9.31 8.42
C CYS A 94 11.81 9.43 9.26
N ARG A 95 10.64 9.49 8.61
CA ARG A 95 9.33 9.46 9.28
C ARG A 95 8.51 8.30 8.75
N LEU A 96 7.90 7.56 9.68
CA LEU A 96 7.04 6.43 9.37
C LEU A 96 5.64 6.71 9.91
N VAL A 97 4.66 6.71 9.02
CA VAL A 97 3.25 6.88 9.30
C VAL A 97 2.56 5.57 8.96
N VAL A 98 1.84 5.01 9.92
CA VAL A 98 1.14 3.74 9.73
C VAL A 98 -0.32 3.91 10.15
N SER A 99 -1.24 3.33 9.40
CA SER A 99 -2.64 3.22 9.81
C SER A 99 -2.92 1.77 10.23
N THR A 100 -3.81 1.62 11.21
CA THR A 100 -4.34 0.33 11.64
C THR A 100 -5.79 0.50 12.01
N THR A 101 -6.59 -0.55 11.81
CA THR A 101 -7.96 -0.58 12.30
C THR A 101 -7.97 -0.97 13.77
N LEU A 102 -8.60 -0.15 14.61
CA LEU A 102 -8.93 -0.52 15.98
C LEU A 102 -10.09 -1.52 15.94
N PRO A 103 -9.98 -2.67 16.63
CA PRO A 103 -11.14 -3.54 16.78
C PRO A 103 -12.24 -2.79 17.53
N THR A 104 -13.49 -2.94 17.08
CA THR A 104 -14.68 -2.22 17.58
C THR A 104 -14.90 -2.37 19.09
N CYS A 105 -14.34 -3.42 19.71
CA CYS A 105 -14.37 -3.67 21.16
C CYS A 105 -13.32 -2.87 21.95
N ALA A 106 -12.35 -2.26 21.28
CA ALA A 106 -11.24 -1.50 21.88
C ALA A 106 -11.44 0.02 21.76
N ALA A 107 -12.69 0.49 21.76
CA ALA A 107 -13.02 1.91 21.76
C ALA A 107 -12.45 2.68 22.96
N ASP A 108 -11.88 1.96 23.94
CA ASP A 108 -11.11 2.53 25.03
C ASP A 108 -9.66 2.02 24.93
N LEU A 109 -8.74 2.85 24.43
CA LEU A 109 -7.29 2.56 24.41
C LEU A 109 -6.67 2.48 25.82
N SER A 110 -7.48 2.58 26.88
CA SER A 110 -7.07 2.42 28.28
C SER A 110 -6.89 0.97 28.72
N PHE A 111 -7.30 -0.01 27.90
CA PHE A 111 -7.17 -1.42 28.28
C PHE A 111 -5.72 -1.82 28.47
N THR A 112 -5.45 -2.43 29.62
CA THR A 112 -4.17 -3.06 29.91
C THR A 112 -4.02 -4.34 29.08
N MET A 113 -2.77 -4.73 28.78
CA MET A 113 -2.48 -5.98 28.06
C MET A 113 -3.18 -7.20 28.68
N GLU A 114 -3.25 -7.22 30.01
CA GLU A 114 -3.88 -8.29 30.79
C GLU A 114 -5.40 -8.36 30.56
N GLU A 115 -6.10 -7.23 30.46
CA GLU A 115 -7.54 -7.18 30.19
C GLU A 115 -7.89 -7.61 28.76
N LEU A 116 -7.01 -7.36 27.80
CA LEU A 116 -7.20 -7.76 26.40
C LEU A 116 -6.99 -9.26 26.19
N GLU A 117 -6.03 -9.86 26.90
CA GLU A 117 -5.78 -11.29 26.88
C GLU A 117 -6.86 -12.09 27.64
N THR A 118 -7.43 -11.51 28.71
CA THR A 118 -8.43 -12.18 29.55
C THR A 118 -9.84 -12.19 28.92
N ARG A 119 -10.17 -11.23 28.04
CA ARG A 119 -11.44 -11.21 27.26
C ARG A 119 -11.43 -12.20 26.09
N GLY A 120 -10.82 -13.37 26.28
CA GLY A 120 -10.52 -14.42 25.29
C GLY A 120 -11.70 -15.10 24.58
N ASP A 121 -12.78 -14.37 24.28
CA ASP A 121 -13.90 -14.80 23.44
C ASP A 121 -13.77 -14.26 22.00
N TYR A 122 -12.55 -13.97 21.53
CA TYR A 122 -12.31 -13.51 20.16
C TYR A 122 -12.24 -14.72 19.21
N GLU A 123 -13.40 -15.17 18.74
CA GLU A 123 -13.49 -16.19 17.68
C GLU A 123 -12.94 -15.70 16.33
N ASP A 124 -12.80 -14.38 16.16
CA ASP A 124 -12.30 -13.75 14.94
C ASP A 124 -10.78 -13.51 14.99
N GLY A 125 -10.03 -14.30 14.22
CA GLY A 125 -8.58 -14.18 14.10
C GLY A 125 -8.08 -12.80 13.62
N MET A 126 -8.94 -12.00 12.98
CA MET A 126 -8.62 -10.62 12.59
C MET A 126 -8.48 -9.70 13.81
N THR A 127 -9.33 -9.89 14.82
CA THR A 127 -9.32 -9.08 16.05
C THR A 127 -8.06 -9.34 16.87
N VAL A 128 -7.64 -10.61 16.98
CA VAL A 128 -6.41 -11.00 17.68
C VAL A 128 -5.16 -10.41 17.00
N ARG A 129 -5.10 -10.43 15.66
CA ARG A 129 -4.00 -9.81 14.90
C ARG A 129 -3.95 -8.30 15.14
N ASN A 130 -5.08 -7.61 15.08
CA ASN A 130 -5.15 -6.17 15.32
C ASN A 130 -4.64 -5.81 16.72
N MET A 131 -5.06 -6.58 17.74
CA MET A 131 -4.58 -6.37 19.12
C MET A 131 -3.07 -6.52 19.22
N ARG A 132 -2.49 -7.58 18.65
CA ARG A 132 -1.03 -7.82 18.66
C ARG A 132 -0.24 -6.67 18.03
N VAL A 133 -0.76 -6.11 16.93
CA VAL A 133 -0.17 -4.93 16.27
C VAL A 133 -0.20 -3.72 17.21
N ILE A 134 -1.35 -3.43 17.81
CA ILE A 134 -1.52 -2.30 18.74
C ILE A 134 -0.60 -2.45 19.96
N SER A 135 -0.53 -3.64 20.56
CA SER A 135 0.36 -3.96 21.68
C SER A 135 1.82 -3.67 21.37
N GLU A 136 2.29 -4.07 20.18
CA GLU A 136 3.66 -3.84 19.76
C GLU A 136 3.95 -2.35 19.51
N LEU A 137 3.00 -1.60 18.94
CA LEU A 137 3.13 -0.15 18.75
C LEU A 137 3.18 0.60 20.09
N LEU A 138 2.31 0.22 21.03
CA LEU A 138 2.28 0.75 22.40
C LEU A 138 3.59 0.47 23.14
N ARG A 139 4.09 -0.76 23.08
CA ARG A 139 5.36 -1.16 23.68
C ARG A 139 6.54 -0.34 23.15
N ARG A 140 6.51 0.03 21.87
CA ARG A 140 7.53 0.86 21.21
C ARG A 140 7.34 2.36 21.45
N LYS A 141 6.31 2.77 22.20
CA LYS A 141 5.98 4.17 22.53
C LYS A 141 5.75 5.03 21.28
N TRP A 142 5.10 4.45 20.27
CA TRP A 142 4.75 5.20 19.07
C TRP A 142 3.69 6.25 19.36
N LYS A 143 3.79 7.41 18.72
CA LYS A 143 2.76 8.44 18.81
C LYS A 143 1.52 7.97 18.04
N MET A 144 0.45 7.67 18.75
CA MET A 144 -0.82 7.26 18.17
C MET A 144 -1.76 8.45 18.05
N VAL A 145 -2.49 8.50 16.95
CA VAL A 145 -3.56 9.47 16.72
C VAL A 145 -4.80 8.66 16.42
N GLU A 146 -5.78 8.72 17.31
CA GLU A 146 -7.06 8.05 17.10
C GLU A 146 -7.95 8.93 16.23
N VAL A 147 -8.44 8.35 15.13
CA VAL A 147 -9.45 8.99 14.28
C VAL A 147 -10.81 8.54 14.79
N LYS A 148 -11.54 9.46 15.41
CA LYS A 148 -12.89 9.18 15.91
C LYS A 148 -13.83 8.84 14.75
N PRO A 149 -14.79 7.92 14.94
CA PRO A 149 -15.79 7.64 13.94
C PRO A 149 -16.57 8.92 13.62
N VAL A 150 -16.92 9.08 12.35
CA VAL A 150 -17.75 10.21 11.91
C VAL A 150 -19.11 10.12 12.60
N PRO A 151 -19.61 11.17 13.27
CA PRO A 151 -20.92 11.14 13.92
C PRO A 151 -22.03 10.92 12.88
N ALA A 152 -23.12 10.24 13.28
CA ALA A 152 -24.22 9.87 12.37
C ALA A 152 -24.79 11.06 11.58
N ASP A 153 -24.88 12.23 12.20
CA ASP A 153 -25.37 13.46 11.58
C ASP A 153 -24.50 13.89 10.38
N TYR A 154 -23.17 13.73 10.50
CA TYR A 154 -22.23 14.07 9.44
C TYR A 154 -22.10 12.98 8.38
N GLN A 155 -22.37 11.72 8.72
CA GLN A 155 -22.33 10.62 7.74
C GLN A 155 -23.32 10.88 6.59
N THR A 156 -24.55 11.26 6.92
CA THR A 156 -25.59 11.55 5.92
C THR A 156 -25.20 12.74 5.06
N LEU A 157 -24.70 13.83 5.67
CA LEU A 157 -24.26 15.02 4.95
C LEU A 157 -23.12 14.71 3.97
N ILE A 158 -22.12 13.93 4.39
CA ILE A 158 -21.00 13.53 3.53
C ILE A 158 -21.49 12.70 2.35
N VAL A 159 -22.42 11.76 2.57
CA VAL A 159 -22.98 10.94 1.50
C VAL A 159 -23.80 11.79 0.52
N GLU A 160 -24.64 12.70 1.02
CA GLU A 160 -25.42 13.61 0.19
C GLU A 160 -24.52 14.54 -0.65
N GLU A 161 -23.46 15.08 -0.05
CA GLU A 161 -22.49 15.93 -0.73
C GLU A 161 -21.72 15.14 -1.80
N TYR A 162 -21.27 13.92 -1.47
CA TYR A 162 -20.63 13.02 -2.43
C TYR A 162 -21.54 12.68 -3.60
N MET A 163 -22.82 12.41 -3.35
CA MET A 163 -23.80 12.14 -4.40
C MET A 163 -23.97 13.34 -5.33
N LYS A 164 -24.08 14.55 -4.78
CA LYS A 164 -24.16 15.80 -5.58
C LYS A 164 -22.93 15.98 -6.47
N LEU A 165 -21.73 15.83 -5.90
CA LEU A 165 -20.48 15.93 -6.64
C LEU A 165 -20.40 14.90 -7.77
N THR A 166 -20.83 13.66 -7.51
CA THR A 166 -20.84 12.59 -8.52
C THR A 166 -21.83 12.90 -9.65
N LEU A 167 -23.03 13.40 -9.31
CA LEU A 167 -24.03 13.83 -10.28
C LEU A 167 -23.51 14.99 -11.15
N ASP A 168 -22.85 15.97 -10.56
CA ASP A 168 -22.26 17.10 -11.30
C ASP A 168 -21.15 16.63 -12.25
N VAL A 169 -20.31 15.69 -11.84
CA VAL A 169 -19.27 15.09 -12.71
C VAL A 169 -19.91 14.35 -13.89
N VAL A 170 -20.95 13.55 -13.65
CA VAL A 170 -21.65 12.81 -14.72
C VAL A 170 -22.33 13.77 -15.71
N LEU A 171 -22.98 14.82 -15.22
CA LEU A 171 -23.60 15.83 -16.07
C LEU A 171 -22.55 16.59 -16.91
N GLN A 172 -21.38 16.87 -16.33
CA GLN A 172 -20.26 17.51 -17.04
C GLN A 172 -19.64 16.59 -18.10
N THR A 173 -19.46 15.29 -17.82
CA THR A 173 -18.93 14.34 -18.81
C THR A 173 -19.92 14.09 -19.94
N GLU A 174 -21.22 14.02 -19.66
CA GLU A 174 -22.27 13.92 -20.68
C GLU A 174 -22.37 15.19 -21.54
N ALA A 175 -22.24 16.37 -20.93
CA ALA A 175 -22.20 17.64 -21.66
C ALA A 175 -20.95 17.75 -22.54
N ALA A 176 -19.79 17.31 -22.05
CA ALA A 176 -18.54 17.26 -22.82
C ALA A 176 -18.63 16.23 -23.98
N ALA A 177 -19.24 15.07 -23.75
CA ALA A 177 -19.48 14.07 -24.79
C ALA A 177 -20.43 14.57 -25.87
N LYS A 178 -21.53 15.25 -25.49
CA LYS A 178 -22.45 15.89 -26.45
C LYS A 178 -21.79 17.04 -27.22
N ALA A 179 -20.89 17.80 -26.58
CA ALA A 179 -20.12 18.84 -27.26
C ALA A 179 -19.11 18.25 -28.25
N ALA A 180 -18.48 17.12 -27.92
CA ALA A 180 -17.59 16.39 -28.82
C ALA A 180 -18.36 15.79 -30.03
N GLU A 181 -19.53 15.18 -29.80
CA GLU A 181 -20.38 14.65 -30.88
C GLU A 181 -20.93 15.77 -31.78
N ALA A 182 -21.21 16.96 -31.22
CA ALA A 182 -21.59 18.13 -32.01
C ALA A 182 -20.44 18.72 -32.84
N ALA A 183 -19.19 18.60 -32.37
CA ALA A 183 -18.00 18.98 -33.13
C ALA A 183 -17.69 17.98 -34.25
N GLU A 184 -17.95 16.70 -34.03
CA GLU A 184 -17.76 15.64 -35.03
C GLU A 184 -18.79 15.72 -36.17
N LYS A 185 -20.04 16.13 -35.88
CA LYS A 185 -21.07 16.41 -36.91
C LYS A 185 -20.79 17.66 -37.76
N GLY A 186 -19.74 18.43 -37.44
CA GLY A 186 -19.25 19.57 -38.22
C GLY A 186 -18.08 19.25 -39.17
N THR A 187 -17.49 18.05 -39.09
CA THR A 187 -16.32 17.69 -39.89
C THR A 187 -16.60 16.39 -40.65
N VAL A 188 -17.02 16.54 -41.91
CA VAL A 188 -17.02 15.42 -42.86
C VAL A 188 -15.57 14.99 -43.05
N GLY A 189 -15.22 13.81 -42.54
CA GLY A 189 -14.06 13.05 -43.00
C GLY A 189 -13.16 12.50 -41.90
N SER A 190 -13.17 11.16 -41.81
CA SER A 190 -12.12 10.26 -41.31
C SER A 190 -12.36 9.64 -39.93
N ASN A 191 -12.95 8.44 -39.95
CA ASN A 191 -12.98 7.51 -38.82
C ASN A 191 -11.56 7.26 -38.32
N THR A 192 -11.26 7.73 -37.12
CA THR A 192 -10.09 7.30 -36.35
C THR A 192 -10.61 6.46 -35.20
N PHE A 193 -10.48 5.14 -35.35
CA PHE A 193 -10.61 4.21 -34.23
C PHE A 193 -9.52 4.55 -33.21
N ILE A 194 -9.92 4.98 -32.01
CA ILE A 194 -9.02 5.06 -30.86
C ILE A 194 -9.14 3.76 -30.09
N THR A 195 -8.34 2.77 -30.46
CA THR A 195 -7.84 1.77 -29.52
C THR A 195 -6.39 2.12 -29.25
N ALA A 196 -6.14 2.87 -28.18
CA ALA A 196 -4.78 3.06 -27.70
C ALA A 196 -4.34 1.77 -27.00
N VAL A 197 -3.72 0.85 -27.75
CA VAL A 197 -2.29 0.55 -27.64
C VAL A 197 -1.94 -0.42 -28.77
N ASP A 198 -1.19 0.10 -29.76
CA ASP A 198 -0.44 -0.69 -30.72
C ASP A 198 0.68 -1.42 -29.96
N ASP A 199 0.52 -2.73 -29.81
CA ASP A 199 1.64 -3.68 -29.78
C ASP A 199 1.91 -4.11 -31.23
N VAL A 200 2.98 -3.57 -31.82
CA VAL A 200 3.65 -4.07 -33.03
C VAL A 200 5.13 -3.71 -32.83
N VAL A 201 6.16 -4.53 -33.03
CA VAL A 201 6.49 -5.62 -33.98
C VAL A 201 7.69 -6.35 -33.31
N ASP A 202 8.04 -7.62 -33.53
CA ASP A 202 8.05 -8.41 -34.75
C ASP A 202 8.19 -9.90 -34.42
N GLU A 203 7.49 -10.70 -35.21
CA GLU A 203 7.71 -12.13 -35.41
C GLU A 203 8.98 -12.35 -36.25
N GLU A 204 9.71 -13.44 -36.01
CA GLU A 204 10.13 -14.30 -37.12
C GLU A 204 10.09 -15.77 -36.68
N GLU A 205 9.21 -16.53 -37.35
CA GLU A 205 9.16 -17.99 -37.40
C GLU A 205 10.44 -18.54 -38.06
N GLY A 206 11.13 -19.51 -37.48
CA GLY A 206 10.88 -20.94 -37.67
C GLY A 206 12.17 -21.67 -38.11
N PRO A 207 12.21 -23.01 -38.31
CA PRO A 207 11.17 -23.99 -38.12
C PRO A 207 11.57 -25.19 -37.22
N VAL A 208 10.53 -25.98 -36.95
CA VAL A 208 10.45 -27.26 -36.24
C VAL A 208 11.28 -28.38 -36.91
N ALA A 209 12.04 -29.12 -36.11
CA ALA A 209 12.39 -30.52 -36.38
C ALA A 209 12.40 -31.31 -35.06
N ALA A 210 11.48 -32.26 -34.95
CA ALA A 210 11.42 -33.27 -33.89
C ALA A 210 12.24 -34.52 -34.30
N PRO A 211 12.15 -35.64 -33.58
CA PRO A 211 13.01 -36.03 -32.46
C PRO A 211 13.86 -37.29 -32.80
N MET A 212 14.46 -37.89 -31.76
CA MET A 212 14.73 -39.34 -31.60
C MET A 212 16.21 -39.81 -31.55
N GLU A 213 16.47 -40.52 -30.44
CA GLU A 213 17.32 -41.70 -30.23
C GLU A 213 18.86 -41.66 -30.03
N GLU A 214 19.22 -42.34 -28.94
CA GLU A 214 20.39 -43.20 -28.68
C GLU A 214 21.81 -42.66 -28.86
N ARG A 215 22.50 -42.52 -27.71
CA ARG A 215 23.45 -43.53 -27.21
C ARG A 215 23.85 -43.29 -25.76
#